data_AF-A0A840N8C6-F1
#
_entry.id   AF-A0A840N8C6-F1
#
_cell.length_a   1.000
_cell.length_b   1.000
_cell.length_c   1.000
_cell.angle_alpha   90.00
_cell.angle_beta   90.00
_cell.angle_gamma   90.00
#
_symmetry.space_group_name_H-M   'P 1'
#
loop_
_entity.id
_entity.type
_entity.pdbx_description
1 polymer ?
#
loop_
_entity_poly.entity_id
_entity_poly.type
_entity_poly.pdbx_seq_one_letter_code
_entity_poly.pdbx_strand_id
1 'polypeptide(L)'
;MNKLPYMRTMFATCMLFQVIFVLCAALWVVSPDLKGHALLPAIFPNFTLLTIGSFIYGLIASMFYGWIVAIIFVFFYNLWPSIASIVVRR
;
A
#
# COMPACT_ATOMS: atom_id res chain seq x y z
N MET A 1 1.98 -21.62 14.54
CA MET A 1 1.80 -20.66 13.42
C MET A 1 3.16 -20.43 12.78
N ASN A 2 3.29 -20.61 11.47
CA ASN A 2 4.54 -20.30 10.77
C ASN A 2 4.71 -18.78 10.66
N LYS A 3 5.94 -18.29 10.89
CA LYS A 3 6.27 -16.86 10.75
C LYS A 3 6.07 -16.43 9.30
N LEU A 4 5.50 -15.25 9.10
CA LEU A 4 5.40 -14.66 7.77
C LEU A 4 6.75 -14.12 7.32
N PRO A 5 7.20 -14.42 6.08
CA PRO A 5 8.45 -13.91 5.53
C PRO A 5 8.28 -12.48 4.99
N TYR A 6 9.03 -11.52 5.56
CA TYR A 6 8.98 -10.09 5.20
C TYR A 6 9.10 -9.82 3.70
N MET A 7 10.10 -10.39 3.03
CA MET A 7 10.39 -10.06 1.64
C MET A 7 9.24 -10.45 0.70
N ARG A 8 8.66 -11.66 0.87
CA ARG A 8 7.55 -12.11 0.02
C ARG A 8 6.30 -11.26 0.24
N THR A 9 6.00 -10.91 1.50
CA THR A 9 4.86 -10.05 1.83
C THR A 9 5.02 -8.63 1.31
N MET A 10 6.23 -8.06 1.35
CA MET A 10 6.52 -6.72 0.83
C MET A 10 6.32 -6.63 -0.68
N PHE A 11 6.75 -7.64 -1.44
CA PHE A 11 6.49 -7.67 -2.88
C PHE A 11 5.02 -7.89 -3.22
N ALA A 12 4.31 -8.74 -2.47
CA ALA A 12 2.88 -8.96 -2.68
C ALA A 12 2.05 -7.69 -2.44
N THR A 13 2.29 -6.97 -1.34
CA THR A 13 1.58 -5.71 -1.05
C THR A 13 1.97 -4.59 -2.00
N CYS A 14 3.23 -4.52 -2.43
CA CYS A 14 3.67 -3.60 -3.49
C CYS A 14 2.86 -3.80 -4.77
N MET A 15 2.78 -5.03 -5.27
CA MET A 15 2.04 -5.35 -6.49
C MET A 15 0.55 -5.01 -6.35
N LEU A 16 -0.06 -5.31 -5.20
CA LEU A 16 -1.44 -4.94 -4.91
C LEU A 16 -1.65 -3.42 -4.99
N PHE A 17 -0.80 -2.65 -4.31
CA PHE A 17 -0.91 -1.19 -4.27
C PHE A 17 -0.68 -0.55 -5.65
N GLN A 18 0.24 -1.10 -6.44
CA GLN A 18 0.47 -0.66 -7.81
C GLN A 18 -0.75 -0.94 -8.71
N VAL A 19 -1.36 -2.12 -8.59
CA VAL A 19 -2.58 -2.44 -9.34
C VAL A 19 -3.72 -1.49 -8.95
N ILE A 20 -3.93 -1.25 -7.65
CA ILE A 20 -4.94 -0.30 -7.17
C ILE A 20 -4.66 1.10 -7.71
N PHE A 21 -3.41 1.55 -7.68
CA PHE A 21 -3.01 2.85 -8.23
C PHE A 21 -3.34 2.97 -9.73
N VAL A 22 -3.00 1.96 -10.54
CA VAL A 22 -3.30 1.95 -11.97
C VAL A 22 -4.80 1.95 -12.23
N LEU A 23 -5.58 1.19 -11.44
CA LEU A 23 -7.04 1.20 -11.54
C LEU A 23 -7.62 2.58 -11.19
N CYS A 24 -7.12 3.24 -10.15
CA CYS A 24 -7.53 4.60 -9.81
C CYS A 24 -7.20 5.60 -10.92
N ALA A 25 -6.00 5.49 -11.52
CA ALA A 25 -5.61 6.32 -12.65
C ALA A 25 -6.49 6.07 -13.88
N ALA A 26 -6.79 4.81 -14.20
CA ALA A 26 -7.67 4.44 -15.30
C ALA A 26 -9.11 4.95 -15.08
N LEU A 27 -9.65 4.84 -13.86
CA LEU A 27 -10.96 5.38 -13.51
C LEU A 27 -11.02 6.90 -13.63
N TRP A 28 -9.92 7.59 -13.33
CA TRP A 28 -9.84 9.05 -13.54
C TRP A 28 -9.93 9.42 -15.01
N VAL A 29 -9.27 8.67 -15.90
CA VAL A 29 -9.35 8.89 -17.35
C VAL A 29 -10.77 8.65 -17.88
N VAL A 30 -11.47 7.63 -17.38
CA VAL A 30 -12.84 7.29 -17.82
C VAL A 30 -13.90 8.21 -17.21
N SER A 31 -13.69 8.69 -15.98
CA SER A 31 -14.70 9.45 -15.23
C SER A 31 -14.04 10.55 -14.38
N PRO A 32 -13.73 11.72 -14.96
CA PRO A 32 -12.98 12.79 -14.30
C PRO A 32 -13.76 13.52 -13.19
N ASP A 33 -15.09 13.38 -13.13
CA ASP A 33 -15.94 14.05 -12.13
C ASP A 33 -16.06 13.30 -10.78
N LEU A 34 -15.38 12.16 -10.61
CA LEU A 34 -15.44 11.40 -9.37
C LEU A 34 -14.67 12.10 -8.24
N LYS A 35 -15.35 12.42 -7.13
CA LYS A 35 -14.71 13.05 -5.96
C LYS A 35 -13.60 12.21 -5.32
N GLY A 36 -13.55 10.90 -5.60
CA GLY A 36 -12.46 10.01 -5.17
C GLY A 36 -11.08 10.43 -5.66
N HIS A 37 -11.03 11.26 -6.71
CA HIS A 37 -9.81 11.85 -7.26
C HIS A 37 -9.09 12.78 -6.29
N ALA A 38 -9.80 13.39 -5.33
CA ALA A 38 -9.18 14.26 -4.33
C ALA A 38 -8.24 13.53 -3.37
N LEU A 39 -8.37 12.19 -3.25
CA LEU A 39 -7.50 11.39 -2.38
C LEU A 39 -6.08 11.25 -2.92
N LEU A 40 -5.90 11.13 -4.24
CA LEU A 40 -4.57 10.95 -4.84
C LEU A 40 -3.65 12.17 -4.60
N PRO A 41 -4.09 13.42 -4.86
CA PRO A 41 -3.31 14.62 -4.55
C PRO A 41 -3.08 14.84 -3.04
N ALA A 42 -3.98 14.34 -2.19
CA ALA A 42 -3.81 14.42 -0.73
C ALA A 42 -2.75 13.46 -0.21
N ILE A 43 -2.65 12.27 -0.81
CA ILE A 43 -1.67 11.23 -0.44
C ILE A 43 -0.32 11.47 -1.13
N PHE A 44 -0.33 12.00 -2.36
CA PHE A 44 0.83 12.26 -3.20
C PHE A 44 0.96 13.76 -3.47
N PRO A 45 1.74 14.50 -2.67
CA PRO A 45 1.93 15.93 -2.89
C PRO A 45 2.55 16.18 -4.29
N ASN A 46 2.03 17.17 -5.02
CA ASN A 46 2.39 17.51 -6.42
C ASN A 46 1.91 16.52 -7.51
N PHE A 47 1.01 15.59 -7.19
CA PHE A 47 0.49 14.66 -8.18
C PHE A 47 -0.50 15.34 -9.14
N THR A 48 -0.11 15.48 -10.41
CA THR A 48 -0.97 15.95 -11.50
C THR A 48 -1.08 14.84 -12.55
N LEU A 49 -2.25 14.20 -12.64
CA LEU A 49 -2.45 13.03 -13.50
C LEU A 49 -2.16 13.29 -15.00
N LEU A 50 -2.18 14.55 -15.42
CA LEU A 50 -1.86 14.98 -16.78
C LEU A 50 -0.40 14.80 -17.19
N THR A 51 0.51 14.47 -16.27
CA THR A 51 1.94 14.29 -16.59
C THR A 51 2.40 12.84 -16.42
N ILE A 52 3.15 12.34 -17.42
CA ILE A 52 3.83 11.03 -17.34
C ILE A 52 4.71 10.93 -16.07
N GLY A 53 5.32 12.06 -15.67
CA GLY A 53 6.18 12.14 -14.49
C GLY A 53 5.42 11.87 -13.19
N SER A 54 4.23 12.46 -13.01
CA SER A 54 3.39 12.18 -11.84
C SER A 54 2.92 10.73 -11.80
N PHE A 55 2.60 10.12 -12.95
CA PHE A 55 2.22 8.70 -12.99
C PHE A 55 3.34 7.77 -12.50
N ILE A 56 4.57 7.96 -13.01
CA ILE A 56 5.74 7.18 -12.56
C ILE A 56 6.02 7.43 -11.08
N TYR A 57 5.92 8.68 -10.63
CA TYR A 57 6.06 9.03 -9.22
C TYR A 57 5.04 8.28 -8.34
N GLY A 58 3.75 8.27 -8.71
CA GLY A 58 2.72 7.53 -7.98
C GLY A 58 2.94 6.01 -7.97
N LEU A 59 3.49 5.46 -9.06
CA LEU A 59 3.79 4.02 -9.17
C LEU A 59 4.98 3.61 -8.27
N ILE A 60 5.99 4.48 -8.14
CA ILE A 60 7.11 4.29 -7.20
C ILE A 60 6.64 4.53 -5.76
N ALA A 61 5.87 5.58 -5.52
CA ALA A 61 5.38 5.92 -4.18
C ALA A 61 4.47 4.81 -3.63
N SER A 62 3.56 4.27 -4.45
CA SER A 62 2.68 3.14 -4.06
C SER A 62 3.47 1.88 -3.69
N MET A 63 4.61 1.62 -4.33
CA MET A 63 5.54 0.54 -3.94
C MET A 63 6.08 0.75 -2.52
N PHE A 64 6.57 1.94 -2.20
CA PHE A 64 7.07 2.26 -0.85
C PHE A 64 5.96 2.16 0.21
N TYR A 65 4.76 2.64 -0.11
CA TYR A 65 3.59 2.46 0.77
C TYR A 65 3.29 0.98 1.02
N GLY A 66 3.30 0.14 -0.03
CA GLY A 66 3.11 -1.30 0.09
C GLY A 66 4.15 -1.96 1.00
N TRP A 67 5.42 -1.54 0.92
CA TRP A 67 6.49 -2.02 1.79
C TRP A 67 6.27 -1.64 3.25
N ILE A 68 5.94 -0.38 3.53
CA ILE A 68 5.69 0.11 4.90
C ILE A 68 4.52 -0.68 5.53
N VAL A 69 3.42 -0.84 4.79
CA VAL A 69 2.25 -1.60 5.25
C VAL A 69 2.62 -3.06 5.54
N ALA A 70 3.38 -3.71 4.65
CA ALA A 70 3.82 -5.09 4.86
C ALA A 70 4.73 -5.25 6.08
N ILE A 71 5.69 -4.34 6.28
CA ILE A 71 6.60 -4.40 7.42
C ILE A 71 5.81 -4.33 8.73
N ILE A 72 4.90 -3.36 8.84
CA ILE A 72 4.04 -3.20 10.03
C ILE A 72 3.19 -4.45 10.24
N PHE A 73 2.54 -4.94 9.19
CA PHE A 73 1.68 -6.12 9.27
C PHE A 73 2.45 -7.37 9.71
N VAL A 74 3.58 -7.68 9.08
CA VAL A 74 4.39 -8.85 9.40
C VAL A 74 4.98 -8.76 10.80
N PHE A 75 5.40 -7.56 11.23
CA PHE A 75 5.84 -7.34 12.60
C PHE A 75 4.77 -7.76 13.61
N PHE A 76 3.54 -7.23 13.48
CA PHE A 76 2.45 -7.57 14.39
C PHE A 76 2.02 -9.04 14.29
N TYR A 77 1.93 -9.59 13.07
CA TYR A 77 1.58 -11.00 12.86
C TYR A 77 2.57 -11.95 13.54
N ASN A 78 3.87 -11.64 13.45
CA ASN A 78 4.91 -12.47 14.07
C ASN A 78 5.02 -12.24 15.59
N LEU A 79 4.62 -11.07 16.10
CA LEU A 79 4.68 -10.71 17.52
C LEU A 79 3.50 -11.27 18.33
N TRP A 80 2.30 -11.30 17.75
CA TRP A 80 1.06 -11.69 18.44
C TRP A 80 1.10 -13.07 19.11
N PRO A 81 1.67 -14.13 18.51
CA PRO A 81 1.76 -15.45 19.14
C PRO A 81 2.51 -15.41 20.47
N SER A 82 3.61 -14.66 20.54
CA SER A 82 4.38 -14.47 21.77
C SER A 82 3.58 -13.71 22.82
N ILE A 83 2.93 -12.61 22.44
CA ILE A 83 2.08 -11.83 23.35
C ILE A 83 0.94 -12.69 23.90
N ALA A 84 0.22 -13.40 23.03
CA ALA A 84 -0.88 -14.28 23.42
C ALA A 84 -0.43 -15.36 24.41
N SER A 85 0.76 -15.94 24.21
CA SER A 85 1.30 -16.92 25.15
C SER A 85 1.61 -16.37 26.54
N ILE A 86 2.00 -15.08 26.64
CA ILE A 86 2.28 -14.42 27.92
C ILE A 86 0.97 -14.07 28.64
N VAL A 87 -0.02 -13.59 27.90
CA VAL A 87 -1.32 -13.18 28.46
C VAL A 87 -2.14 -14.37 28.92
N VAL A 88 -2.18 -15.47 28.16
CA VAL A 88 -2.99 -16.66 28.47
C VAL A 88 -2.33 -17.57 29.54
N ARG A 89 -1.01 -17.46 29.73
CA ARG A 89 -0.30 -18.18 30.82
C ARG A 89 -0.35 -17.46 32.16
N ARG A 90 -0.89 -16.25 32.23
CA ARG A 90 -1.28 -15.58 33.47
C ARG A 90 -2.75 -15.83 33.74
#